data_AF-A0A847DLC6-F1
#
_entry.id   AF-A0A847DLC6-F1
#
_cell.length_a   1.000
_cell.length_b   1.000
_cell.length_c   1.000
_cell.angle_alpha   90.00
_cell.angle_beta   90.00
_cell.angle_gamma   90.00
#
_symmetry.space_group_name_H-M   'P 1'
#
loop_
_entity.id
_entity.type
_entity.pdbx_description
1 polymer ?
#
loop_
_entity_poly.entity_id
_entity_poly.type
_entity_poly.pdbx_seq_one_letter_code
_entity_poly.pdbx_strand_id
1 'polypeptide(L)'
;MTRAMRKFFLLSCCFLMIAVLSGYPVCSAQEALPAGQAKEQPNPFAYTPPSRECTRAMLIKATESYIAAQKAGNPSKMSLAKDAKFFQDMNPIAKDKVLINTSLPVAFHRSMYDTARCKTFTEVIVTGGAEKYVIGTRLTVDKGKITEVDSLVTDKSDWLFNADDYLKYSKAEDWSTLPIDNRVSRQELINAANNYFDFIFLDKGIRPPWGSPCARLEGGAYTNPDNEDKDTCQIPGPLGEMFVSNRTFLVDEELGAVNIYCLFEDNGAGMPDSHTFRLENGKYRFIHTLSVNRNEKPVEVPEYKPEPDPECDRNMLKAMAASYILAQEAGDLSKMALADKVKYLENMAETTKEKGMWNTPLKIAFHRSIYDTVRCKTFTEVIVTEGNEKYVIGTRLAVDKGRVKEIDSLVTSKKDWLFNADDYLKYSSSEDWDILPPDDRISRQDLIDAGNQYFDYVFMDKGIRPPFGHVPCARLEGGAYTNPRGEEKDTCWIPGPLGELPIVGRTFVVDEDMGTVNVFCRFGAYKNGMPDSHTFRLVRGKYKWIHTLSVNLTDQPLAVPENAPGVPESH
;
A
#
# COMPACT_ATOMS: atom_id res chain seq x y z
N MET A 1 45.02 11.99 -25.15
CA MET A 1 45.36 12.65 -26.43
C MET A 1 44.81 11.73 -27.52
N THR A 2 43.85 12.04 -28.39
CA THR A 2 43.26 13.30 -28.90
C THR A 2 41.86 12.99 -29.46
N ARG A 3 40.91 13.92 -29.24
CA ARG A 3 39.68 14.35 -29.96
C ARG A 3 39.30 13.68 -31.30
N ALA A 4 38.08 13.72 -31.84
CA ALA A 4 36.70 14.05 -31.45
C ALA A 4 35.86 14.16 -32.77
N MET A 5 34.54 13.93 -32.69
CA MET A 5 33.45 14.51 -33.54
C MET A 5 33.37 14.16 -35.04
N ARG A 6 32.24 14.27 -35.77
CA ARG A 6 30.77 14.19 -35.60
C ARG A 6 30.18 14.60 -36.98
N LYS A 7 29.02 14.04 -37.35
CA LYS A 7 27.93 14.63 -38.19
C LYS A 7 27.86 14.44 -39.73
N PHE A 8 26.69 13.91 -40.12
CA PHE A 8 25.72 14.32 -41.16
C PHE A 8 26.06 14.25 -42.65
N PHE A 9 25.18 13.59 -43.41
CA PHE A 9 24.86 14.00 -44.79
C PHE A 9 23.34 13.89 -45.05
N LEU A 10 22.81 14.95 -45.67
CA LEU A 10 21.45 15.14 -46.16
C LEU A 10 21.38 14.82 -47.66
N LEU A 11 20.22 14.30 -48.08
CA LEU A 11 19.46 14.56 -49.32
C LEU A 11 20.17 14.80 -50.67
N SER A 12 19.75 14.03 -51.68
CA SER A 12 18.93 14.50 -52.83
C SER A 12 19.32 13.79 -54.13
N CYS A 13 18.36 13.17 -54.84
CA CYS A 13 18.36 13.19 -56.31
C CYS A 13 16.99 12.80 -56.90
N CYS A 14 16.53 13.66 -57.81
CA CYS A 14 15.26 13.62 -58.56
C CYS A 14 15.30 12.70 -59.80
N PHE A 15 14.11 12.15 -60.10
CA PHE A 15 13.42 11.94 -61.39
C PHE A 15 14.15 11.37 -62.64
N LEU A 16 13.56 10.30 -63.20
CA LEU A 16 13.08 10.30 -64.59
C LEU A 16 11.93 9.29 -64.82
N MET A 17 10.88 9.74 -65.53
CA MET A 17 9.64 9.03 -65.88
C MET A 17 9.82 8.01 -67.03
N ILE A 18 9.01 6.93 -67.02
CA ILE A 18 8.28 6.42 -68.19
C ILE A 18 6.90 5.93 -67.73
N ALA A 19 5.85 6.38 -68.40
CA ALA A 19 4.45 6.05 -68.15
C ALA A 19 3.93 4.97 -69.11
N VAL A 20 3.11 4.04 -68.60
CA VAL A 20 2.07 3.32 -69.37
C VAL A 20 0.83 3.16 -68.47
N LEU A 21 -0.32 3.54 -69.02
CA LEU A 21 -1.64 3.66 -68.39
C LEU A 21 -2.42 2.34 -68.36
N SER A 22 -3.11 2.05 -67.26
CA SER A 22 -4.45 1.42 -67.27
C SER A 22 -5.19 1.57 -65.92
N GLY A 23 -6.12 2.55 -65.90
CA GLY A 23 -7.45 2.57 -65.27
C GLY A 23 -7.69 2.01 -63.85
N TYR A 24 -7.77 2.92 -62.87
CA TYR A 24 -8.72 2.88 -61.75
C TYR A 24 -9.11 4.33 -61.34
N PRO A 25 -10.32 4.58 -60.83
CA PRO A 25 -10.84 5.93 -60.62
C PRO A 25 -10.13 6.63 -59.45
N VAL A 26 -9.69 7.86 -59.71
CA VAL A 26 -9.12 8.78 -58.70
C VAL A 26 -10.26 9.25 -57.80
N CYS A 27 -10.22 8.85 -56.53
CA CYS A 27 -11.05 9.48 -55.51
C CYS A 27 -10.46 10.85 -55.18
N SER A 28 -11.29 11.88 -55.34
CA SER A 28 -11.01 13.27 -54.96
C SER A 28 -10.50 13.33 -53.52
N ALA A 29 -9.38 14.02 -53.30
CA ALA A 29 -8.95 14.41 -51.96
C ALA A 29 -10.04 15.32 -51.36
N GLN A 30 -10.82 14.77 -50.45
CA GLN A 30 -11.76 15.52 -49.65
C GLN A 30 -10.97 16.16 -48.51
N GLU A 31 -11.04 17.48 -48.43
CA GLU A 31 -10.44 18.28 -47.36
C GLU A 31 -10.78 17.65 -46.00
N ALA A 32 -9.74 17.38 -45.21
CA ALA A 32 -9.89 16.94 -43.84
C ALA A 32 -10.64 18.02 -43.06
N LEU A 33 -11.88 17.70 -42.67
CA LEU A 33 -12.64 18.49 -41.71
C LEU A 33 -11.77 18.68 -40.45
N PRO A 34 -11.71 19.89 -39.87
CA PRO A 34 -10.94 20.11 -38.66
C PRO A 34 -11.49 19.20 -37.57
N ALA A 35 -10.58 18.48 -36.90
CA ALA A 35 -10.88 17.70 -35.72
C ALA A 35 -11.67 18.59 -34.75
N GLY A 36 -12.98 18.31 -34.66
CA GLY A 36 -13.82 18.92 -33.65
C GLY A 36 -13.15 18.67 -32.31
N GLN A 37 -12.85 19.75 -31.58
CA GLN A 37 -12.40 19.68 -30.20
C GLN A 37 -13.47 18.93 -29.41
N ALA A 38 -13.32 17.61 -29.29
CA ALA A 38 -13.91 16.88 -28.19
C ALA A 38 -13.44 17.62 -26.93
N LYS A 39 -14.38 18.23 -26.22
CA LYS A 39 -14.08 18.78 -24.89
C LYS A 39 -13.56 17.61 -24.08
N GLU A 40 -12.26 17.57 -23.86
CA GLU A 40 -11.60 16.66 -22.94
C GLU A 40 -12.35 16.79 -21.62
N GLN A 41 -13.04 15.73 -21.19
CA GLN A 41 -13.67 15.74 -19.87
C GLN A 41 -12.55 15.86 -18.85
N PRO A 42 -12.65 16.77 -17.87
CA PRO A 42 -11.60 16.96 -16.88
C PRO A 42 -11.32 15.62 -16.20
N ASN A 43 -10.05 15.22 -16.16
CA ASN A 43 -9.63 14.04 -15.41
C ASN A 43 -10.16 14.16 -13.97
N PRO A 44 -11.14 13.33 -13.53
CA PRO A 44 -11.67 13.40 -12.17
C PRO A 44 -10.61 13.01 -11.12
N PHE A 45 -9.48 12.44 -11.57
CA PHE A 45 -8.31 12.07 -10.78
C PHE A 45 -7.20 13.13 -10.81
N ALA A 46 -7.45 14.30 -11.41
CA ALA A 46 -6.54 15.43 -11.35
C ALA A 46 -6.34 15.81 -9.88
N TYR A 47 -5.07 15.97 -9.48
CA TYR A 47 -4.71 16.52 -8.18
C TYR A 47 -5.40 17.88 -8.02
N THR A 48 -6.40 17.95 -7.13
CA THR A 48 -6.86 19.23 -6.60
C THR A 48 -5.74 19.71 -5.69
N PRO A 49 -5.05 20.81 -6.03
CA PRO A 49 -4.07 21.39 -5.14
C PRO A 49 -4.71 21.66 -3.78
N PRO A 50 -3.95 21.64 -2.67
CA PRO A 50 -4.46 22.12 -1.41
C PRO A 50 -5.16 23.45 -1.65
N SER A 51 -6.28 23.66 -0.96
CA SER A 51 -6.91 24.96 -0.97
C SER A 51 -5.81 25.99 -0.72
N ARG A 52 -5.81 27.11 -1.47
CA ARG A 52 -4.83 28.20 -1.30
C ARG A 52 -4.75 28.73 0.14
N GLU A 53 -5.60 28.25 1.03
CA GLU A 53 -5.65 28.50 2.46
C GLU A 53 -4.50 27.82 3.24
N CYS A 54 -3.89 26.76 2.71
CA CYS A 54 -2.90 25.96 3.43
C CYS A 54 -1.44 26.24 3.06
N THR A 55 -0.84 27.24 3.69
CA THR A 55 0.55 27.63 3.39
C THR A 55 1.55 27.04 4.37
N ARG A 56 2.79 26.78 3.92
CA ARG A 56 3.90 26.37 4.81
C ARG A 56 4.11 27.36 5.95
N ALA A 57 4.02 28.66 5.68
CA ALA A 57 4.13 29.71 6.70
C ALA A 57 3.03 29.64 7.77
N MET A 58 1.81 29.26 7.39
CA MET A 58 0.73 29.02 8.35
C MET A 58 1.04 27.81 9.24
N LEU A 59 1.54 26.73 8.66
CA LEU A 59 1.93 25.53 9.41
C LEU A 59 3.10 25.80 10.37
N ILE A 60 4.10 26.57 9.93
CA ILE A 60 5.21 27.05 10.79
C ILE A 60 4.66 27.81 12.00
N LYS A 61 3.75 28.78 11.81
CA LYS A 61 3.15 29.54 12.92
C LYS A 61 2.38 28.64 13.90
N ALA A 62 1.66 27.63 13.40
CA ALA A 62 0.95 26.67 14.24
C ALA A 62 1.95 25.90 15.12
N THR A 63 3.02 25.37 14.53
CA THR A 63 4.09 24.67 15.23
C THR A 63 4.82 25.56 16.25
N GLU A 64 5.15 26.79 15.90
CA GLU A 64 5.78 27.75 16.83
C GLU A 64 4.89 27.99 18.05
N SER A 65 3.57 28.11 17.86
CA SER A 65 2.61 28.26 18.97
C SER A 65 2.54 27.01 19.86
N TYR A 66 2.67 25.81 19.27
CA TYR A 66 2.76 24.55 20.00
C TYR A 66 4.05 24.47 20.84
N ILE A 67 5.21 24.74 20.26
CA ILE A 67 6.49 24.73 20.99
C ILE A 67 6.50 25.75 22.13
N ALA A 68 5.97 26.96 21.88
CA ALA A 68 5.84 27.99 22.91
C ALA A 68 4.89 27.57 24.06
N ALA A 69 3.84 26.80 23.75
CA ALA A 69 2.92 26.24 24.74
C ALA A 69 3.58 25.14 25.58
N GLN A 70 4.25 24.17 24.93
CA GLN A 70 4.93 23.06 25.61
C GLN A 70 6.04 23.54 26.55
N LYS A 71 6.85 24.52 26.11
CA LYS A 71 7.88 25.17 26.95
C LYS A 71 7.31 25.90 28.16
N ALA A 72 6.03 26.27 28.13
CA ALA A 72 5.38 27.04 29.18
C ALA A 72 4.43 26.21 30.04
N GLY A 73 4.13 24.97 29.66
CA GLY A 73 3.07 24.17 30.28
C GLY A 73 1.68 24.80 30.11
N ASN A 74 1.44 25.52 29.00
CA ASN A 74 0.23 26.33 28.84
C ASN A 74 -0.38 26.21 27.43
N PRO A 75 -1.38 25.32 27.24
CA PRO A 75 -2.08 25.15 25.98
C PRO A 75 -2.78 26.40 25.45
N SER A 76 -3.08 27.40 26.30
CA SER A 76 -3.72 28.66 25.82
C SER A 76 -2.81 29.51 24.93
N LYS A 77 -1.51 29.22 24.87
CA LYS A 77 -0.57 29.83 23.93
C LYS A 77 -0.67 29.26 22.51
N MET A 78 -1.33 28.12 22.33
CA MET A 78 -1.54 27.52 21.02
C MET A 78 -2.67 28.24 20.28
N SER A 79 -2.57 28.30 18.94
CA SER A 79 -3.65 28.82 18.10
C SER A 79 -4.80 27.82 17.92
N LEU A 80 -5.37 27.32 19.02
CA LEU A 80 -6.40 26.27 19.02
C LEU A 80 -7.74 26.77 18.42
N ALA A 81 -8.42 25.88 17.70
CA ALA A 81 -9.84 25.98 17.46
C ALA A 81 -10.63 25.79 18.77
N LYS A 82 -11.89 26.25 18.80
CA LYS A 82 -12.73 26.20 20.01
C LYS A 82 -12.98 24.76 20.48
N ASP A 83 -13.09 23.85 19.53
CA ASP A 83 -13.42 22.43 19.65
C ASP A 83 -12.22 21.53 19.32
N ALA A 84 -11.00 22.05 19.49
CA ALA A 84 -9.78 21.30 19.21
C ALA A 84 -9.73 19.98 20.00
N LYS A 85 -9.45 18.89 19.28
CA LYS A 85 -9.34 17.54 19.84
C LYS A 85 -7.90 17.25 20.27
N PHE A 86 -7.78 16.43 21.30
CA PHE A 86 -6.48 16.03 21.85
C PHE A 86 -6.39 14.52 21.90
N PHE A 87 -5.23 14.02 21.49
CA PHE A 87 -4.86 12.63 21.51
C PHE A 87 -3.49 12.48 22.15
N GLN A 88 -3.31 11.41 22.92
CA GLN A 88 -2.01 10.98 23.39
C GLN A 88 -1.90 9.48 23.12
N ASP A 89 -0.78 9.08 22.54
CA ASP A 89 -0.48 7.69 22.20
C ASP A 89 -1.61 7.05 21.36
N MET A 90 -2.11 7.85 20.41
CA MET A 90 -3.22 7.55 19.49
C MET A 90 -4.60 7.33 20.15
N ASN A 91 -4.78 7.73 21.43
CA ASN A 91 -6.06 7.67 22.12
C ASN A 91 -6.59 9.06 22.46
N PRO A 92 -7.92 9.29 22.42
CA PRO A 92 -8.51 10.54 22.91
C PRO A 92 -8.12 10.79 24.37
N ILE A 93 -7.77 12.04 24.69
CA ILE A 93 -7.41 12.47 26.03
C ILE A 93 -8.04 13.82 26.35
N ALA A 94 -8.42 14.02 27.62
CA ALA A 94 -8.99 15.29 28.06
C ALA A 94 -7.94 16.40 28.03
N LYS A 95 -8.35 17.61 27.63
CA LYS A 95 -7.46 18.78 27.47
C LYS A 95 -6.71 19.16 28.75
N ASP A 96 -7.23 18.87 29.93
CA ASP A 96 -6.58 19.14 31.23
C ASP A 96 -5.57 18.04 31.62
N LYS A 97 -5.50 16.94 30.87
CA LYS A 97 -4.62 15.79 31.12
C LYS A 97 -3.45 15.68 30.14
N VAL A 98 -3.46 16.41 29.04
CA VAL A 98 -2.36 16.36 28.05
C VAL A 98 -1.04 16.87 28.63
N LEU A 99 0.06 16.28 28.18
CA LEU A 99 1.43 16.65 28.57
C LEU A 99 1.77 18.13 28.33
N ILE A 100 1.08 18.82 27.40
CA ILE A 100 1.26 20.26 27.15
C ILE A 100 0.92 21.12 28.38
N ASN A 101 0.16 20.61 29.36
CA ASN A 101 -0.06 21.30 30.64
C ASN A 101 1.16 21.27 31.58
N THR A 102 2.22 20.54 31.22
CA THR A 102 3.47 20.45 31.97
C THR A 102 4.56 21.23 31.24
N SER A 103 5.23 22.13 31.96
CA SER A 103 6.34 22.90 31.41
C SER A 103 7.56 21.99 31.21
N LEU A 104 8.02 21.86 29.96
CA LEU A 104 9.17 21.03 29.62
C LEU A 104 10.33 21.87 29.08
N PRO A 105 11.57 21.67 29.56
CA PRO A 105 12.76 22.34 29.02
C PRO A 105 13.18 21.69 27.69
N VAL A 106 12.48 22.05 26.61
CA VAL A 106 12.75 21.57 25.25
C VAL A 106 14.18 21.91 24.83
N ALA A 107 15.02 20.87 24.67
CA ALA A 107 16.43 20.99 24.30
C ALA A 107 16.63 21.07 22.78
N PHE A 108 15.73 20.44 22.01
CA PHE A 108 15.74 20.42 20.56
C PHE A 108 14.33 20.13 20.02
N HIS A 109 14.03 20.63 18.83
CA HIS A 109 12.87 20.17 18.06
C HIS A 109 13.13 20.30 16.56
N ARG A 110 12.43 19.48 15.77
CA ARG A 110 12.42 19.53 14.30
C ARG A 110 11.01 19.27 13.80
N SER A 111 10.64 19.91 12.69
CA SER A 111 9.27 19.88 12.20
C SER A 111 9.18 19.63 10.71
N MET A 112 8.10 18.97 10.32
CA MET A 112 7.70 18.68 8.94
C MET A 112 6.35 19.34 8.66
N TYR A 113 6.16 19.81 7.43
CA TYR A 113 4.97 20.56 7.04
C TYR A 113 4.32 19.97 5.79
N ASP A 114 3.15 19.37 5.98
CA ASP A 114 2.36 18.79 4.90
C ASP A 114 1.29 19.78 4.46
N THR A 115 1.63 20.55 3.43
CA THR A 115 0.76 21.58 2.84
C THR A 115 -0.43 20.99 2.10
N ALA A 116 -0.35 19.73 1.65
CA ALA A 116 -1.46 19.07 0.97
C ALA A 116 -2.57 18.65 1.94
N ARG A 117 -2.21 18.29 3.19
CA ARG A 117 -3.15 17.82 4.23
C ARG A 117 -3.38 18.82 5.37
N CYS A 118 -2.68 19.95 5.35
CA CYS A 118 -2.66 20.91 6.45
C CYS A 118 -2.31 20.29 7.79
N LYS A 119 -1.27 19.45 7.77
CA LYS A 119 -0.76 18.81 8.97
C LYS A 119 0.70 19.15 9.21
N THR A 120 1.12 19.12 10.46
CA THR A 120 2.53 19.21 10.85
C THR A 120 2.91 17.99 11.66
N PHE A 121 4.14 17.52 11.55
CA PHE A 121 4.75 16.64 12.55
C PHE A 121 5.89 17.40 13.21
N THR A 122 6.03 17.29 14.53
CA THR A 122 7.13 17.90 15.28
C THR A 122 7.70 16.91 16.26
N GLU A 123 8.98 16.61 16.09
CA GLU A 123 9.78 15.83 17.03
C GLU A 123 10.36 16.79 18.07
N VAL A 124 10.15 16.52 19.35
CA VAL A 124 10.57 17.35 20.49
C VAL A 124 11.41 16.51 21.43
N ILE A 125 12.61 16.97 21.76
CA ILE A 125 13.54 16.27 22.66
C ILE A 125 13.71 17.06 23.96
N VAL A 126 13.48 16.39 25.08
CA VAL A 126 13.58 16.94 26.43
C VAL A 126 14.59 16.11 27.22
N THR A 127 15.76 16.69 27.49
CA THR A 127 16.86 16.03 28.21
C THR A 127 17.08 16.55 29.63
N GLY A 128 16.34 17.59 30.04
CA GLY A 128 16.37 18.16 31.38
C GLY A 128 15.00 18.15 32.05
N GLY A 129 14.94 18.51 33.33
CA GLY A 129 13.71 18.46 34.14
C GLY A 129 13.61 17.18 34.98
N ALA A 130 12.42 16.92 35.54
CA ALA A 130 12.17 15.74 36.38
C ALA A 130 12.12 14.44 35.56
N GLU A 131 11.58 14.52 34.35
CA GLU A 131 11.45 13.42 33.41
C GLU A 131 11.98 13.85 32.03
N LYS A 132 12.58 12.91 31.32
CA LYS A 132 13.08 13.10 29.95
C LYS A 132 12.08 12.50 28.97
N TYR A 133 11.94 13.14 27.82
CA TYR A 133 11.02 12.69 26.78
C TYR A 133 11.60 12.84 25.39
N VAL A 134 11.16 11.98 24.49
CA VAL A 134 11.17 12.24 23.05
C VAL A 134 9.71 12.17 22.58
N ILE A 135 9.19 13.27 22.06
CA ILE A 135 7.77 13.43 21.78
C ILE A 135 7.60 13.66 20.28
N GLY A 136 6.76 12.86 19.64
CA GLY A 136 6.29 13.12 18.28
C GLY A 136 4.91 13.73 18.35
N THR A 137 4.70 14.94 17.82
CA THR A 137 3.39 15.60 17.83
C THR A 137 2.92 15.94 16.44
N ARG A 138 1.72 15.46 16.08
CA ARG A 138 0.98 15.88 14.91
C ARG A 138 -0.02 16.98 15.25
N LEU A 139 -0.08 17.98 14.39
CA LEU A 139 -1.12 19.01 14.41
C LEU A 139 -1.95 18.92 13.14
N THR A 140 -3.27 18.98 13.26
CA THR A 140 -4.16 19.26 12.11
C THR A 140 -4.57 20.72 12.19
N VAL A 141 -4.49 21.43 11.06
CA VAL A 141 -4.71 22.87 10.97
C VAL A 141 -5.80 23.18 9.95
N ASP A 142 -6.80 23.98 10.35
CA ASP A 142 -7.80 24.55 9.46
C ASP A 142 -7.78 26.08 9.58
N LYS A 143 -7.59 26.78 8.46
CA LYS A 143 -7.58 28.25 8.40
C LYS A 143 -6.72 28.92 9.49
N GLY A 144 -5.55 28.34 9.76
CA GLY A 144 -4.59 28.82 10.76
C GLY A 144 -4.94 28.49 12.21
N LYS A 145 -5.99 27.70 12.45
CA LYS A 145 -6.37 27.18 13.77
C LYS A 145 -6.04 25.71 13.89
N ILE A 146 -5.47 25.31 15.01
CA ILE A 146 -5.16 23.92 15.33
C ILE A 146 -6.45 23.24 15.78
N THR A 147 -6.94 22.29 14.98
CA THR A 147 -8.17 21.53 15.24
C THR A 147 -7.90 20.19 15.93
N GLU A 148 -6.67 19.69 15.85
CA GLU A 148 -6.25 18.44 16.49
C GLU A 148 -4.79 18.52 16.93
N VAL A 149 -4.51 17.95 18.10
CA VAL A 149 -3.16 17.74 18.64
C VAL A 149 -3.03 16.26 19.02
N ASP A 150 -2.10 15.55 18.40
CA ASP A 150 -1.88 14.11 18.65
C ASP A 150 -0.40 13.85 18.95
N SER A 151 -0.10 13.51 20.20
CA SER A 151 1.27 13.31 20.69
C SER A 151 1.54 11.84 21.01
N LEU A 152 2.59 11.27 20.42
CA LEU A 152 3.26 10.09 20.96
C LEU A 152 4.28 10.55 21.99
N VAL A 153 4.11 10.14 23.23
CA VAL A 153 4.98 10.53 24.34
C VAL A 153 5.84 9.33 24.70
N THR A 154 7.14 9.40 24.39
CA THR A 154 8.09 8.38 24.85
C THR A 154 8.90 8.85 26.06
N ASP A 155 9.15 7.94 26.99
CA ASP A 155 9.92 8.09 28.21
C ASP A 155 10.79 6.83 28.49
N LYS A 156 11.43 6.77 29.65
CA LYS A 156 12.35 5.68 30.06
C LYS A 156 11.75 4.27 30.06
N SER A 157 10.43 4.13 30.00
CA SER A 157 9.73 2.84 29.91
C SER A 157 9.61 2.32 28.48
N ASP A 158 9.97 3.15 27.50
CA ASP A 158 9.82 2.86 26.08
C ASP A 158 11.05 2.20 25.45
N TRP A 159 10.82 1.62 24.27
CA TRP A 159 11.79 0.81 23.55
C TRP A 159 13.06 1.59 23.24
N LEU A 160 14.19 1.04 23.68
CA LEU A 160 15.55 1.60 23.50
C LEU A 160 15.71 3.06 23.97
N PHE A 161 14.84 3.54 24.86
CA PHE A 161 14.77 4.95 25.21
C PHE A 161 16.05 5.48 25.89
N ASN A 162 16.60 6.53 25.29
CA ASN A 162 17.71 7.36 25.76
C ASN A 162 17.65 8.73 25.07
N ALA A 163 17.01 9.71 25.73
CA ALA A 163 16.84 11.05 25.20
C ALA A 163 18.16 11.82 24.98
N ASP A 164 19.23 11.52 25.73
CA ASP A 164 20.51 12.21 25.58
C ASP A 164 21.21 11.78 24.29
N ASP A 165 21.23 10.47 24.01
CA ASP A 165 21.76 9.95 22.75
C ASP A 165 20.86 10.33 21.56
N TYR A 166 19.53 10.30 21.74
CA TYR A 166 18.60 10.80 20.72
C TYR A 166 18.89 12.27 20.36
N LEU A 167 19.13 13.12 21.37
CA LEU A 167 19.55 14.52 21.16
C LEU A 167 20.89 14.64 20.44
N LYS A 168 21.88 13.84 20.86
CA LYS A 168 23.23 13.82 20.27
C LYS A 168 23.16 13.54 18.77
N TYR A 169 22.50 12.46 18.37
CA TYR A 169 22.43 12.05 16.97
C TYR A 169 21.51 12.96 16.16
N SER A 170 20.37 13.39 16.70
CA SER A 170 19.47 14.33 16.00
C SER A 170 20.13 15.67 15.65
N LYS A 171 21.12 16.11 16.42
CA LYS A 171 21.92 17.32 16.15
C LYS A 171 23.06 17.10 15.15
N ALA A 172 23.51 15.86 14.98
CA ALA A 172 24.60 15.52 14.06
C ALA A 172 24.11 15.40 12.60
N GLU A 173 22.82 15.14 12.41
CA GLU A 173 22.23 14.92 11.09
C GLU A 173 21.85 16.22 10.36
N ASP A 174 22.05 16.22 9.04
CA ASP A 174 21.60 17.31 8.18
C ASP A 174 20.16 17.10 7.72
N TRP A 175 19.24 17.83 8.35
CA TRP A 175 17.83 17.92 7.97
C TRP A 175 17.50 19.25 7.27
N SER A 176 18.44 19.81 6.52
CA SER A 176 18.17 20.99 5.69
C SER A 176 17.18 20.67 4.56
N THR A 177 16.59 21.73 4.00
CA THR A 177 15.73 21.62 2.82
C THR A 177 16.53 21.12 1.63
N LEU A 178 15.97 20.18 0.88
CA LEU A 178 16.66 19.59 -0.26
C LEU A 178 16.62 20.52 -1.48
N PRO A 179 17.66 20.54 -2.33
CA PRO A 179 17.55 21.03 -3.69
C PRO A 179 16.43 20.32 -4.45
N ILE A 180 15.77 21.01 -5.38
CA ILE A 180 14.63 20.44 -6.12
C ILE A 180 14.99 19.13 -6.85
N ASP A 181 16.20 19.05 -7.41
CA ASP A 181 16.68 17.87 -8.15
C ASP A 181 16.96 16.66 -7.24
N ASN A 182 17.06 16.87 -5.93
CA ASN A 182 17.29 15.80 -4.95
C ASN A 182 15.99 15.31 -4.30
N ARG A 183 14.86 15.96 -4.60
CA ARG A 183 13.54 15.61 -4.06
C ARG A 183 12.88 14.56 -4.96
N VAL A 184 12.08 13.71 -4.33
CA VAL A 184 11.16 12.81 -5.03
C VAL A 184 9.72 13.26 -4.77
N SER A 185 8.80 12.75 -5.57
CA SER A 185 7.37 13.06 -5.41
C SER A 185 6.82 12.58 -4.07
N ARG A 186 5.72 13.20 -3.64
CA ARG A 186 4.92 12.73 -2.50
C ARG A 186 4.62 11.23 -2.55
N GLN A 187 4.26 10.70 -3.71
CA GLN A 187 3.89 9.28 -3.84
C GLN A 187 5.11 8.37 -3.69
N GLU A 188 6.27 8.76 -4.20
CA GLU A 188 7.53 8.03 -4.00
C GLU A 188 7.94 7.99 -2.52
N LEU A 189 7.75 9.09 -1.76
CA LEU A 189 7.97 9.09 -0.31
C LEU A 189 7.06 8.09 0.40
N ILE A 190 5.78 8.05 0.05
CA ILE A 190 4.81 7.12 0.64
C ILE A 190 5.12 5.67 0.27
N ASN A 191 5.46 5.40 -1.00
CA ASN A 191 5.86 4.05 -1.44
C ASN A 191 7.11 3.60 -0.70
N ALA A 192 8.12 4.47 -0.55
CA ALA A 192 9.29 4.15 0.23
C ALA A 192 8.93 3.80 1.69
N ALA A 193 8.04 4.54 2.35
CA ALA A 193 7.59 4.19 3.70
C ALA A 193 6.90 2.82 3.76
N ASN A 194 5.95 2.55 2.87
CA ASN A 194 5.27 1.25 2.81
C ASN A 194 6.25 0.10 2.55
N ASN A 195 7.19 0.29 1.61
CA ASN A 195 8.19 -0.70 1.26
C ASN A 195 9.09 -1.06 2.44
N TYR A 196 9.45 -0.08 3.29
CA TYR A 196 10.18 -0.35 4.53
C TYR A 196 9.40 -1.32 5.42
N PHE A 197 8.16 -0.98 5.78
CA PHE A 197 7.35 -1.81 6.68
C PHE A 197 7.09 -3.19 6.08
N ASP A 198 6.72 -3.24 4.81
CA ASP A 198 6.39 -4.50 4.16
C ASP A 198 7.64 -5.39 4.02
N PHE A 199 8.82 -4.83 3.75
CA PHE A 199 10.07 -5.59 3.74
C PHE A 199 10.47 -6.10 5.13
N ILE A 200 10.36 -5.25 6.17
CA ILE A 200 10.80 -5.61 7.52
C ILE A 200 9.89 -6.68 8.12
N PHE A 201 8.57 -6.58 7.93
CA PHE A 201 7.57 -7.35 8.66
C PHE A 201 6.81 -8.39 7.82
N LEU A 202 6.78 -8.29 6.48
CA LEU A 202 5.88 -9.12 5.65
C LEU A 202 6.62 -9.95 4.59
N ASP A 203 7.41 -9.32 3.72
CA ASP A 203 7.93 -9.94 2.51
C ASP A 203 9.33 -9.41 2.12
N LYS A 204 10.36 -10.27 2.22
CA LYS A 204 11.72 -9.95 1.75
C LYS A 204 11.89 -9.93 0.24
N GLY A 205 10.85 -10.26 -0.53
CA GLY A 205 10.77 -10.02 -1.97
C GLY A 205 10.62 -8.55 -2.33
N ILE A 206 10.27 -7.70 -1.35
CA ILE A 206 10.14 -6.24 -1.52
C ILE A 206 11.52 -5.60 -1.58
N ARG A 207 11.60 -4.46 -2.28
CA ARG A 207 12.85 -3.73 -2.54
C ARG A 207 12.72 -2.29 -2.04
N PRO A 208 12.93 -2.05 -0.73
CA PRO A 208 13.01 -0.69 -0.21
C PRO A 208 14.18 0.07 -0.85
N PRO A 209 14.07 1.39 -1.05
CA PRO A 209 15.13 2.20 -1.62
C PRO A 209 16.24 2.50 -0.61
N TRP A 210 16.99 1.49 -0.18
CA TRP A 210 18.14 1.66 0.72
C TRP A 210 19.20 2.58 0.11
N GLY A 211 19.69 3.53 0.93
CA GLY A 211 20.83 4.40 0.61
C GLY A 211 22.09 3.97 1.35
N SER A 212 23.22 4.58 0.97
CA SER A 212 24.50 4.47 1.68
C SER A 212 25.24 5.80 1.54
N PRO A 213 25.65 6.45 2.65
CA PRO A 213 25.33 6.07 4.03
C PRO A 213 23.85 6.26 4.37
N CYS A 214 23.31 5.41 5.24
CA CYS A 214 22.03 5.70 5.89
C CYS A 214 22.04 5.28 7.37
N ALA A 215 21.26 5.99 8.19
CA ALA A 215 21.22 5.75 9.63
C ALA A 215 19.78 5.62 10.15
N ARG A 216 19.59 4.72 11.11
CA ARG A 216 18.36 4.59 11.89
C ARG A 216 18.62 5.07 13.32
N LEU A 217 17.77 5.99 13.81
CA LEU A 217 17.71 6.47 15.18
C LEU A 217 16.43 5.94 15.85
N GLU A 218 16.57 5.00 16.78
CA GLU A 218 15.46 4.31 17.43
C GLU A 218 15.64 4.31 18.94
N GLY A 219 14.76 5.03 19.65
CA GLY A 219 14.85 5.21 21.10
C GLY A 219 16.11 5.96 21.58
N GLY A 220 17.15 6.11 20.75
CA GLY A 220 18.47 6.62 21.12
C GLY A 220 19.60 5.73 20.60
N ALA A 221 19.28 4.48 20.20
CA ALA A 221 20.18 3.63 19.44
C ALA A 221 20.36 4.18 18.02
N TYR A 222 21.59 4.19 17.52
CA TYR A 222 21.94 4.77 16.22
C TYR A 222 22.81 3.82 15.41
N THR A 223 22.44 3.57 14.16
CA THR A 223 23.16 2.57 13.32
C THR A 223 24.40 3.12 12.62
N ASN A 224 24.67 4.42 12.68
CA ASN A 224 25.87 5.04 12.11
C ASN A 224 26.59 5.97 13.12
N PRO A 225 27.02 5.45 14.28
CA PRO A 225 27.57 6.27 15.36
C PRO A 225 28.89 6.97 14.99
N ASP A 226 29.65 6.39 14.06
CA ASP A 226 30.97 6.87 13.63
C ASP A 226 30.91 7.73 12.34
N ASN A 227 29.70 7.96 11.81
CA ASN A 227 29.43 8.69 10.56
C ASN A 227 30.24 8.16 9.36
N GLU A 228 30.26 6.84 9.19
CA GLU A 228 30.92 6.16 8.09
C GLU A 228 30.01 6.05 6.85
N ASP A 229 30.59 6.17 5.65
CA ASP A 229 29.84 6.13 4.38
C ASP A 229 29.24 4.75 4.05
N LYS A 230 29.79 3.70 4.65
CA LYS A 230 29.39 2.31 4.44
C LYS A 230 28.21 1.88 5.32
N ASP A 231 27.89 2.67 6.34
CA ASP A 231 26.90 2.28 7.35
C ASP A 231 25.49 2.33 6.77
N THR A 232 24.66 1.40 7.26
CA THR A 232 23.31 1.20 6.77
C THR A 232 22.29 1.34 7.90
N CYS A 233 21.06 1.62 7.49
CA CYS A 233 19.85 1.73 8.29
C CYS A 233 18.97 0.49 8.14
N GLN A 234 19.49 -0.55 7.49
CA GLN A 234 18.81 -1.82 7.32
C GLN A 234 18.96 -2.65 8.59
N ILE A 235 17.83 -3.11 9.14
CA ILE A 235 17.80 -4.01 10.30
C ILE A 235 17.29 -5.39 9.88
N PRO A 236 17.73 -6.48 10.55
CA PRO A 236 17.00 -7.74 10.50
C PRO A 236 15.60 -7.49 11.08
N GLY A 237 14.56 -7.95 10.38
CA GLY A 237 13.16 -7.68 10.74
C GLY A 237 12.38 -8.95 11.04
N PRO A 238 11.44 -8.93 12.02
CA PRO A 238 10.59 -10.06 12.37
C PRO A 238 9.54 -10.33 11.30
N LEU A 239 9.87 -11.18 10.35
CA LEU A 239 8.93 -11.54 9.30
C LEU A 239 7.79 -12.41 9.83
N GLY A 240 6.56 -11.93 9.60
CA GLY A 240 5.35 -12.69 9.88
C GLY A 240 5.00 -12.81 11.36
N GLU A 241 5.77 -12.19 12.26
CA GLU A 241 5.52 -12.20 13.71
C GLU A 241 4.78 -10.95 14.17
N MET A 242 4.83 -9.87 13.39
CA MET A 242 4.24 -8.58 13.71
C MET A 242 3.69 -7.91 12.46
N PHE A 243 2.60 -7.16 12.61
CA PHE A 243 1.95 -6.47 11.49
C PHE A 243 1.81 -4.98 11.80
N VAL A 244 2.15 -4.14 10.82
CA VAL A 244 2.01 -2.69 10.96
C VAL A 244 0.70 -2.24 10.32
N SER A 245 -0.23 -1.81 11.17
CA SER A 245 -1.58 -1.37 10.79
C SER A 245 -1.71 0.16 10.89
N ASN A 246 -2.85 0.69 10.43
CA ASN A 246 -3.26 2.10 10.57
C ASN A 246 -2.18 3.11 10.15
N ARG A 247 -1.46 2.81 9.05
CA ARG A 247 -0.41 3.68 8.51
C ARG A 247 -1.03 4.98 8.00
N THR A 248 -0.70 6.09 8.63
CA THR A 248 -1.20 7.42 8.28
C THR A 248 -0.04 8.35 7.93
N PHE A 249 -0.04 8.88 6.71
CA PHE A 249 1.13 9.54 6.12
C PHE A 249 1.07 11.06 6.21
N LEU A 250 2.16 11.67 6.66
CA LEU A 250 2.43 13.10 6.63
C LEU A 250 3.68 13.35 5.81
N VAL A 251 3.59 14.14 4.74
CA VAL A 251 4.69 14.29 3.78
C VAL A 251 5.13 15.75 3.66
N ASP A 252 6.44 15.98 3.74
CA ASP A 252 7.11 17.26 3.47
C ASP A 252 8.10 17.08 2.30
N GLU A 253 7.67 17.43 1.09
CA GLU A 253 8.47 17.30 -0.14
C GLU A 253 9.70 18.22 -0.12
N GLU A 254 9.64 19.37 0.56
CA GLU A 254 10.80 20.28 0.65
C GLU A 254 11.91 19.70 1.52
N LEU A 255 11.54 18.95 2.55
CA LEU A 255 12.47 18.23 3.42
C LEU A 255 12.88 16.86 2.86
N GLY A 256 12.17 16.38 1.83
CA GLY A 256 12.31 15.01 1.33
C GLY A 256 11.91 13.97 2.36
N ALA A 257 10.89 14.23 3.18
CA ALA A 257 10.57 13.40 4.32
C ALA A 257 9.10 12.98 4.38
N VAL A 258 8.87 11.79 4.93
CA VAL A 258 7.55 11.26 5.28
C VAL A 258 7.55 10.75 6.71
N ASN A 259 6.57 11.18 7.48
CA ASN A 259 6.28 10.68 8.81
C ASN A 259 5.01 9.81 8.76
N ILE A 260 5.05 8.69 9.44
CA ILE A 260 3.98 7.70 9.52
C ILE A 260 3.67 7.56 10.99
N TYR A 261 2.41 7.70 11.38
CA TYR A 261 1.94 7.05 12.60
C TYR A 261 1.29 5.74 12.19
N CYS A 262 1.56 4.72 12.99
CA CYS A 262 1.06 3.37 12.77
C CYS A 262 0.90 2.65 14.12
N LEU A 263 0.25 1.50 14.06
CA LEU A 263 0.16 0.58 15.18
C LEU A 263 0.96 -0.68 14.85
N PHE A 264 1.83 -1.07 15.76
CA PHE A 264 2.52 -2.35 15.72
C PHE A 264 1.61 -3.36 16.43
N GLU A 265 0.94 -4.21 15.65
CA GLU A 265 -0.06 -5.16 16.16
C GLU A 265 0.62 -6.45 16.63
N ASP A 266 0.50 -6.74 17.92
CA ASP A 266 1.04 -7.92 18.62
C ASP A 266 -0.05 -8.59 19.46
N ASN A 267 -1.03 -9.22 18.82
CA ASN A 267 -2.11 -9.93 19.53
C ASN A 267 -2.98 -9.10 20.53
N GLY A 268 -2.75 -7.80 20.68
CA GLY A 268 -3.41 -6.91 21.65
C GLY A 268 -3.99 -5.63 21.05
N ALA A 269 -3.81 -4.49 21.75
CA ALA A 269 -4.37 -3.18 21.40
C ALA A 269 -3.51 -2.37 20.40
N GLY A 270 -2.44 -2.97 19.88
CA GLY A 270 -1.42 -2.33 19.05
C GLY A 270 -0.53 -1.37 19.85
N MET A 271 0.77 -1.42 19.61
CA MET A 271 1.76 -0.48 20.15
C MET A 271 1.81 0.77 19.25
N PRO A 272 1.47 1.97 19.75
CA PRO A 272 1.59 3.21 18.98
C PRO A 272 3.03 3.49 18.60
N ASP A 273 3.22 3.82 17.34
CA ASP A 273 4.55 4.05 16.81
C ASP A 273 4.54 5.17 15.77
N SER A 274 5.67 5.86 15.66
CA SER A 274 5.95 6.70 14.52
C SER A 274 7.29 6.36 13.87
N HIS A 275 7.29 6.26 12.54
CA HIS A 275 8.50 6.23 11.72
C HIS A 275 8.58 7.50 10.86
N THR A 276 9.73 8.17 10.87
CA THR A 276 10.05 9.26 9.95
C THR A 276 11.17 8.83 9.02
N PHE A 277 10.95 8.89 7.71
CA PHE A 277 11.95 8.60 6.70
C PHE A 277 12.35 9.89 6.00
N ARG A 278 13.65 10.15 5.89
CA ARG A 278 14.22 11.13 4.96
C ARG A 278 14.78 10.40 3.76
N LEU A 279 14.39 10.85 2.58
CA LEU A 279 14.92 10.39 1.31
C LEU A 279 15.73 11.49 0.65
N GLU A 280 16.93 11.14 0.21
CA GLU A 280 17.79 11.99 -0.61
C GLU A 280 18.04 11.27 -1.93
N ASN A 281 17.75 11.92 -3.07
CA ASN A 281 17.80 11.29 -4.39
C ASN A 281 17.00 9.97 -4.46
N GLY A 282 15.86 9.94 -3.77
CA GLY A 282 14.97 8.79 -3.71
C GLY A 282 15.48 7.61 -2.87
N LYS A 283 16.57 7.76 -2.10
CA LYS A 283 17.12 6.72 -1.22
C LYS A 283 17.03 7.12 0.24
N TYR A 284 16.81 6.16 1.14
CA TYR A 284 16.82 6.47 2.58
C TYR A 284 18.15 7.07 3.01
N ARG A 285 18.08 8.17 3.74
CA ARG A 285 19.21 8.79 4.42
C ARG A 285 19.10 8.64 5.93
N PHE A 286 17.95 9.01 6.50
CA PHE A 286 17.66 8.90 7.93
C PHE A 286 16.32 8.23 8.17
N ILE A 287 16.26 7.40 9.22
CA ILE A 287 15.04 6.76 9.71
C ILE A 287 14.95 7.04 11.20
N HIS A 288 13.92 7.75 11.65
CA HIS A 288 13.67 8.01 13.07
C HIS A 288 12.47 7.20 13.53
N THR A 289 12.54 6.63 14.73
CA THR A 289 11.40 5.92 15.31
C THR A 289 11.10 6.32 16.74
N LEU A 290 9.81 6.42 17.03
CA LEU A 290 9.25 6.66 18.36
C LEU A 290 8.21 5.59 18.64
N SER A 291 8.56 4.64 19.51
CA SER A 291 7.71 3.49 19.85
C SER A 291 7.22 3.62 21.29
N VAL A 292 5.92 3.69 21.51
CA VAL A 292 5.32 3.82 22.85
C VAL A 292 4.96 2.43 23.37
N ASN A 293 5.78 1.88 24.26
CA ASN A 293 5.57 0.59 24.91
C ASN A 293 4.29 0.59 25.75
N ARG A 294 3.46 -0.45 25.58
CA ARG A 294 2.29 -0.71 26.44
C ARG A 294 2.49 -1.87 27.43
N ASN A 295 3.75 -2.15 27.79
CA ASN A 295 4.20 -3.26 28.68
C ASN A 295 4.18 -4.66 28.05
N GLU A 296 4.95 -4.91 27.00
CA GLU A 296 5.29 -6.28 26.59
C GLU A 296 6.80 -6.47 26.44
N LYS A 297 7.28 -7.65 26.87
CA LYS A 297 8.70 -8.01 26.75
C LYS A 297 9.02 -8.26 25.27
N PRO A 298 10.19 -7.81 24.77
CA PRO A 298 10.59 -8.13 23.41
C PRO A 298 10.62 -9.64 23.20
N VAL A 299 10.00 -10.08 22.11
CA VAL A 299 10.11 -11.45 21.60
C VAL A 299 11.46 -11.56 20.89
N GLU A 300 12.26 -12.58 21.23
CA GLU A 300 13.45 -12.92 20.45
C GLU A 300 13.01 -13.41 19.07
N VAL A 301 13.46 -12.71 18.04
CA VAL A 301 13.09 -12.95 16.65
C VAL A 301 14.17 -13.82 15.99
N PRO A 302 13.88 -15.05 15.57
CA PRO A 302 14.79 -15.82 14.75
C PRO A 302 14.97 -15.15 13.38
N GLU A 303 16.21 -15.13 12.89
CA GLU A 303 16.56 -14.58 11.59
C GLU A 303 15.89 -15.40 10.46
N TYR A 304 14.88 -14.83 9.78
CA TYR A 304 14.34 -15.44 8.56
C TYR A 304 15.21 -15.07 7.36
N LYS A 305 15.94 -16.07 6.85
CA LYS A 305 16.58 -16.02 5.54
C LYS A 305 15.68 -16.76 4.55
N PRO A 306 15.01 -16.06 3.61
CA PRO A 306 14.48 -16.74 2.45
C PRO A 306 15.66 -17.15 1.59
N GLU A 307 16.03 -18.43 1.62
CA GLU A 307 16.87 -18.97 0.56
C GLU A 307 16.03 -19.01 -0.73
N PRO A 308 16.55 -18.52 -1.87
CA PRO A 308 15.91 -18.72 -3.15
C PRO A 308 15.72 -20.22 -3.38
N ASP A 309 14.50 -20.67 -3.64
CA ASP A 309 14.26 -22.06 -4.05
C ASP A 309 14.60 -22.16 -5.54
N PRO A 310 15.74 -22.77 -5.94
CA PRO A 310 16.15 -22.83 -7.34
C PRO A 310 15.20 -23.67 -8.19
N GLU A 311 14.31 -24.47 -7.57
CA GLU A 311 13.29 -25.27 -8.25
C GLU A 311 11.99 -24.49 -8.48
N CYS A 312 11.93 -23.25 -8.02
CA CYS A 312 10.75 -22.41 -8.07
C CYS A 312 10.59 -21.67 -9.41
N ASP A 313 10.22 -22.42 -10.43
CA ASP A 313 9.90 -21.88 -11.74
C ASP A 313 8.37 -21.82 -12.01
N ARG A 314 8.01 -21.09 -13.07
CA ARG A 314 6.61 -20.90 -13.48
C ARG A 314 5.92 -22.22 -13.85
N ASN A 315 6.63 -23.18 -14.43
CA ASN A 315 6.04 -24.46 -14.85
C ASN A 315 5.73 -25.35 -13.64
N MET A 316 6.61 -25.35 -12.64
CA MET A 316 6.37 -25.99 -11.35
C MET A 316 5.13 -25.37 -10.69
N LEU A 317 5.04 -24.04 -10.61
CA LEU A 317 3.87 -23.37 -10.01
C LEU A 317 2.57 -23.63 -10.79
N LYS A 318 2.63 -23.72 -12.13
CA LYS A 318 1.51 -24.17 -12.98
C LYS A 318 1.07 -25.59 -12.62
N ALA A 319 2.01 -26.51 -12.45
CA ALA A 319 1.70 -27.89 -12.05
C ALA A 319 1.05 -27.94 -10.66
N MET A 320 1.51 -27.12 -9.70
CA MET A 320 0.91 -27.03 -8.37
C MET A 320 -0.52 -26.48 -8.42
N ALA A 321 -0.77 -25.40 -9.17
CA ALA A 321 -2.11 -24.86 -9.37
C ALA A 321 -3.05 -25.88 -10.06
N ALA A 322 -2.57 -26.58 -11.09
CA ALA A 322 -3.33 -27.64 -11.76
C ALA A 322 -3.67 -28.80 -10.81
N SER A 323 -2.75 -29.18 -9.93
CA SER A 323 -3.01 -30.22 -8.92
C SER A 323 -4.09 -29.80 -7.92
N TYR A 324 -4.14 -28.51 -7.54
CA TYR A 324 -5.20 -27.98 -6.70
C TYR A 324 -6.57 -28.04 -7.40
N ILE A 325 -6.65 -27.66 -8.68
CA ILE A 325 -7.89 -27.77 -9.46
C ILE A 325 -8.39 -29.22 -9.48
N LEU A 326 -7.53 -30.18 -9.81
CA LEU A 326 -7.88 -31.60 -9.83
C LEU A 326 -8.33 -32.14 -8.47
N ALA A 327 -7.73 -31.63 -7.38
CA ALA A 327 -8.11 -31.97 -6.02
C ALA A 327 -9.48 -31.38 -5.64
N GLN A 328 -9.71 -30.10 -5.94
CA GLN A 328 -10.97 -29.42 -5.65
C GLN A 328 -12.15 -30.02 -6.44
N GLU A 329 -11.93 -30.40 -7.70
CA GLU A 329 -12.96 -31.08 -8.51
C GLU A 329 -13.37 -32.43 -7.92
N ALA A 330 -12.42 -33.15 -7.31
CA ALA A 330 -12.65 -34.45 -6.72
C ALA A 330 -13.01 -34.42 -5.24
N GLY A 331 -12.84 -33.29 -4.56
CA GLY A 331 -12.86 -33.23 -3.10
C GLY A 331 -11.76 -34.09 -2.46
N ASP A 332 -10.59 -34.20 -3.10
CA ASP A 332 -9.55 -35.15 -2.73
C ASP A 332 -8.14 -34.53 -2.79
N LEU A 333 -7.63 -34.13 -1.63
CA LEU A 333 -6.28 -33.59 -1.47
C LEU A 333 -5.15 -34.58 -1.79
N SER A 334 -5.42 -35.89 -1.90
CA SER A 334 -4.39 -36.87 -2.29
C SER A 334 -3.86 -36.64 -3.71
N LYS A 335 -4.58 -35.86 -4.52
CA LYS A 335 -4.17 -35.41 -5.85
C LYS A 335 -3.13 -34.30 -5.86
N MET A 336 -2.82 -33.70 -4.70
CA MET A 336 -1.80 -32.66 -4.55
C MET A 336 -0.51 -33.23 -3.98
N ALA A 337 0.64 -32.68 -4.42
CA ALA A 337 1.93 -32.95 -3.81
C ALA A 337 2.09 -32.12 -2.52
N LEU A 338 1.55 -32.62 -1.41
CA LEU A 338 1.60 -31.94 -0.10
C LEU A 338 2.93 -32.17 0.62
N ALA A 339 3.49 -31.17 1.29
CA ALA A 339 4.63 -31.34 2.20
C ALA A 339 4.26 -32.19 3.44
N ASP A 340 5.25 -32.64 4.23
CA ASP A 340 5.00 -33.44 5.43
C ASP A 340 4.21 -32.66 6.50
N LYS A 341 4.44 -31.35 6.56
CA LYS A 341 3.69 -30.41 7.39
C LYS A 341 3.09 -29.36 6.48
N VAL A 342 1.77 -29.30 6.46
CA VAL A 342 1.01 -28.31 5.67
C VAL A 342 0.20 -27.45 6.62
N LYS A 343 0.26 -26.14 6.40
CA LYS A 343 -0.62 -25.17 7.06
C LYS A 343 -1.91 -25.04 6.24
N TYR A 344 -3.06 -25.10 6.91
CA TYR A 344 -4.37 -25.00 6.27
C TYR A 344 -5.11 -23.79 6.84
N LEU A 345 -5.57 -22.92 5.95
CA LEU A 345 -6.42 -21.80 6.28
C LEU A 345 -7.63 -21.77 5.37
N GLU A 346 -8.77 -21.42 5.95
CA GLU A 346 -9.98 -21.09 5.21
C GLU A 346 -10.55 -19.81 5.80
N ASN A 347 -10.89 -18.85 4.94
CA ASN A 347 -11.35 -17.52 5.31
C ASN A 347 -10.38 -16.84 6.31
N MET A 348 -9.08 -17.00 6.05
CA MET A 348 -7.95 -16.51 6.86
C MET A 348 -7.95 -17.00 8.32
N ALA A 349 -8.68 -18.07 8.64
CA ALA A 349 -8.65 -18.75 9.93
C ALA A 349 -7.98 -20.11 9.78
N GLU A 350 -7.16 -20.51 10.75
CA GLU A 350 -6.56 -21.85 10.73
C GLU A 350 -7.64 -22.93 10.83
N THR A 351 -7.50 -23.95 10.00
CA THR A 351 -8.39 -25.11 9.95
C THR A 351 -7.59 -26.40 9.85
N THR A 352 -8.26 -27.55 9.75
CA THR A 352 -7.60 -28.85 9.56
C THR A 352 -7.74 -29.34 8.14
N LYS A 353 -6.86 -30.28 7.76
CA LYS A 353 -6.87 -30.94 6.45
C LYS A 353 -8.26 -31.49 6.09
N GLU A 354 -9.01 -31.99 7.06
CA GLU A 354 -10.30 -32.67 6.87
C GLU A 354 -11.50 -31.71 6.78
N LYS A 355 -11.33 -30.44 7.18
CA LYS A 355 -12.46 -29.50 7.35
C LYS A 355 -12.62 -28.48 6.24
N GLY A 356 -11.57 -28.21 5.45
CA GLY A 356 -11.66 -27.19 4.41
C GLY A 356 -12.44 -27.62 3.17
N MET A 357 -12.87 -26.63 2.40
CA MET A 357 -13.68 -26.76 1.19
C MET A 357 -13.04 -27.60 0.09
N TRP A 358 -11.72 -27.80 0.14
CA TRP A 358 -10.98 -28.73 -0.72
C TRP A 358 -11.39 -30.21 -0.58
N ASN A 359 -12.14 -30.58 0.46
CA ASN A 359 -12.74 -31.93 0.57
C ASN A 359 -14.16 -32.03 -0.02
N THR A 360 -14.71 -30.93 -0.52
CA THR A 360 -16.01 -30.89 -1.19
C THR A 360 -15.80 -30.95 -2.70
N PRO A 361 -16.29 -31.98 -3.41
CA PRO A 361 -16.20 -32.03 -4.86
C PRO A 361 -17.00 -30.89 -5.50
N LEU A 362 -16.35 -30.09 -6.34
CA LEU A 362 -16.98 -28.95 -7.02
C LEU A 362 -16.84 -29.07 -8.53
N LYS A 363 -17.93 -28.80 -9.27
CA LYS A 363 -17.86 -28.68 -10.73
C LYS A 363 -17.38 -27.27 -11.10
N ILE A 364 -16.09 -27.14 -11.39
CA ILE A 364 -15.48 -25.86 -11.72
C ILE A 364 -15.92 -25.43 -13.12
N ALA A 365 -16.58 -24.27 -13.22
CA ALA A 365 -17.03 -23.70 -14.49
C ALA A 365 -15.92 -22.87 -15.16
N PHE A 366 -15.09 -22.22 -14.34
CA PHE A 366 -13.96 -21.41 -14.79
C PHE A 366 -12.91 -21.32 -13.68
N HIS A 367 -11.64 -21.23 -14.05
CA HIS A 367 -10.58 -20.87 -13.12
C HIS A 367 -9.46 -20.10 -13.81
N ARG A 368 -8.71 -19.32 -13.02
CA ARG A 368 -7.50 -18.62 -13.46
C ARG A 368 -6.48 -18.60 -12.34
N SER A 369 -5.21 -18.71 -12.70
CA SER A 369 -4.11 -18.71 -11.72
C SER A 369 -3.02 -17.72 -12.10
N ILE A 370 -2.39 -17.15 -11.08
CA ILE A 370 -1.18 -16.32 -11.18
C ILE A 370 -0.04 -16.98 -10.39
N TYR A 371 1.20 -16.76 -10.81
CA TYR A 371 2.36 -17.49 -10.34
C TYR A 371 3.48 -16.56 -9.86
N ASP A 372 3.78 -16.61 -8.56
CA ASP A 372 4.83 -15.83 -7.92
C ASP A 372 6.11 -16.65 -7.78
N THR A 373 7.02 -16.49 -8.73
CA THR A 373 8.31 -17.19 -8.78
C THR A 373 9.32 -16.65 -7.77
N VAL A 374 9.09 -15.47 -7.18
CA VAL A 374 9.98 -14.88 -6.17
C VAL A 374 9.66 -15.43 -4.79
N ARG A 375 8.37 -15.71 -4.51
CA ARG A 375 7.90 -16.20 -3.20
C ARG A 375 7.41 -17.64 -3.22
N CYS A 376 7.44 -18.29 -4.37
CA CYS A 376 6.98 -19.66 -4.58
C CYS A 376 5.54 -19.83 -4.13
N LYS A 377 4.70 -18.92 -4.61
CA LYS A 377 3.27 -18.91 -4.31
C LYS A 377 2.45 -18.94 -5.58
N THR A 378 1.25 -19.47 -5.47
CA THR A 378 0.21 -19.29 -6.49
C THR A 378 -0.99 -18.62 -5.86
N PHE A 379 -1.80 -17.95 -6.68
CA PHE A 379 -3.18 -17.63 -6.36
C PHE A 379 -4.04 -18.16 -7.49
N THR A 380 -5.13 -18.84 -7.15
CA THR A 380 -6.09 -19.42 -8.10
C THR A 380 -7.49 -18.98 -7.74
N GLU A 381 -8.15 -18.30 -8.69
CA GLU A 381 -9.55 -17.92 -8.63
C GLU A 381 -10.38 -19.01 -9.32
N VAL A 382 -11.39 -19.53 -8.63
CA VAL A 382 -12.26 -20.63 -9.06
C VAL A 382 -13.71 -20.16 -9.01
N ILE A 383 -14.47 -20.43 -10.07
CA ILE A 383 -15.90 -20.09 -10.17
C ILE A 383 -16.71 -21.38 -10.33
N VAL A 384 -17.73 -21.52 -9.50
CA VAL A 384 -18.65 -22.67 -9.47
C VAL A 384 -20.08 -22.14 -9.59
N THR A 385 -20.74 -22.47 -10.70
CA THR A 385 -22.11 -22.04 -11.00
C THR A 385 -23.14 -23.17 -10.97
N GLU A 386 -22.70 -24.40 -10.70
CA GLU A 386 -23.55 -25.60 -10.62
C GLU A 386 -23.43 -26.27 -9.25
N GLY A 387 -24.47 -27.02 -8.86
CA GLY A 387 -24.56 -27.69 -7.56
C GLY A 387 -25.62 -27.07 -6.65
N ASN A 388 -25.68 -27.54 -5.40
CA ASN A 388 -26.61 -27.02 -4.40
C ASN A 388 -26.27 -25.60 -3.96
N GLU A 389 -24.98 -25.28 -3.93
CA GLU A 389 -24.44 -23.96 -3.57
C GLU A 389 -23.45 -23.53 -4.65
N LYS A 390 -23.42 -22.23 -4.94
CA LYS A 390 -22.49 -21.61 -5.89
C LYS A 390 -21.36 -20.93 -5.14
N TYR A 391 -20.19 -20.89 -5.74
CA TYR A 391 -18.99 -20.35 -5.08
C TYR A 391 -18.13 -19.52 -6.04
N VAL A 392 -17.47 -18.53 -5.47
CA VAL A 392 -16.25 -17.96 -6.04
C VAL A 392 -15.15 -18.09 -4.98
N ILE A 393 -14.09 -18.82 -5.29
CA ILE A 393 -13.06 -19.21 -4.33
C ILE A 393 -11.72 -18.66 -4.79
N GLY A 394 -11.02 -17.98 -3.90
CA GLY A 394 -9.64 -17.54 -4.12
C GLY A 394 -8.70 -18.35 -3.25
N THR A 395 -7.83 -19.19 -3.83
CA THR A 395 -6.92 -20.05 -3.08
C THR A 395 -5.47 -19.70 -3.35
N ARG A 396 -4.71 -19.47 -2.28
CA ARG A 396 -3.26 -19.35 -2.31
C ARG A 396 -2.59 -20.66 -1.93
N LEU A 397 -1.55 -21.01 -2.66
CA LEU A 397 -0.63 -22.09 -2.29
C LEU A 397 0.73 -21.49 -1.98
N ALA A 398 1.39 -21.92 -0.91
CA ALA A 398 2.83 -21.72 -0.75
C ALA A 398 3.55 -23.05 -0.99
N VAL A 399 4.63 -23.01 -1.75
CA VAL A 399 5.36 -24.18 -2.21
C VAL A 399 6.79 -24.16 -1.67
N ASP A 400 7.33 -25.35 -1.40
CA ASP A 400 8.70 -25.59 -0.96
C ASP A 400 9.19 -26.87 -1.64
N LYS A 401 10.26 -26.79 -2.44
CA LYS A 401 10.88 -27.96 -3.07
C LYS A 401 9.87 -28.81 -3.85
N GLY A 402 9.03 -28.14 -4.64
CA GLY A 402 7.96 -28.75 -5.43
C GLY A 402 6.79 -29.35 -4.63
N ARG A 403 6.66 -29.04 -3.33
CA ARG A 403 5.56 -29.51 -2.47
C ARG A 403 4.80 -28.36 -1.83
N VAL A 404 3.47 -28.48 -1.77
CA VAL A 404 2.59 -27.49 -1.15
C VAL A 404 2.73 -27.57 0.38
N LYS A 405 3.20 -26.48 0.99
CA LYS A 405 3.36 -26.32 2.46
C LYS A 405 2.27 -25.46 3.10
N GLU A 406 1.50 -24.72 2.32
CA GLU A 406 0.37 -23.93 2.80
C GLU A 406 -0.75 -23.91 1.77
N ILE A 407 -1.99 -24.04 2.24
CA ILE A 407 -3.22 -23.82 1.47
C ILE A 407 -4.06 -22.79 2.24
N ASP A 408 -4.41 -21.68 1.59
CA ASP A 408 -5.24 -20.62 2.17
C ASP A 408 -6.34 -20.21 1.19
N SER A 409 -7.59 -20.56 1.51
CA SER A 409 -8.76 -20.33 0.64
C SER A 409 -9.68 -19.28 1.22
N LEU A 410 -10.08 -18.28 0.42
CA LEU A 410 -11.26 -17.47 0.66
C LEU A 410 -12.43 -18.07 -0.09
N VAL A 411 -13.47 -18.48 0.63
CA VAL A 411 -14.65 -19.15 0.08
C VAL A 411 -15.83 -18.19 0.16
N THR A 412 -16.23 -17.63 -0.98
CA THR A 412 -17.42 -16.78 -1.07
C THR A 412 -18.61 -17.54 -1.67
N SER A 413 -19.80 -17.16 -1.25
CA SER A 413 -21.10 -17.82 -1.43
C SER A 413 -22.24 -16.78 -1.31
N LYS A 414 -23.49 -17.23 -1.40
CA LYS A 414 -24.68 -16.35 -1.44
C LYS A 414 -24.80 -15.30 -0.31
N LYS A 415 -24.20 -15.51 0.86
CA LYS A 415 -24.28 -14.57 1.99
C LYS A 415 -23.25 -13.43 1.92
N ASP A 416 -22.33 -13.52 0.98
CA ASP A 416 -21.17 -12.64 0.84
C ASP A 416 -21.52 -11.41 0.00
N TRP A 417 -20.69 -10.37 0.13
CA TRP A 417 -20.95 -9.06 -0.44
C TRP A 417 -21.10 -9.13 -1.97
N LEU A 418 -22.22 -8.58 -2.48
CA LEU A 418 -22.56 -8.52 -3.91
C LEU A 418 -22.56 -9.88 -4.65
N PHE A 419 -22.66 -11.01 -3.93
CA PHE A 419 -22.42 -12.32 -4.50
C PHE A 419 -23.44 -12.74 -5.59
N ASN A 420 -22.92 -13.03 -6.79
CA ASN A 420 -23.57 -13.62 -7.94
C ASN A 420 -22.52 -14.34 -8.81
N ALA A 421 -22.40 -15.66 -8.64
CA ALA A 421 -21.42 -16.46 -9.38
C ALA A 421 -21.66 -16.52 -10.89
N ASP A 422 -22.91 -16.39 -11.36
CA ASP A 422 -23.22 -16.42 -12.79
C ASP A 422 -22.73 -15.16 -13.50
N ASP A 423 -22.96 -13.99 -12.89
CA ASP A 423 -22.41 -12.73 -13.39
C ASP A 423 -20.89 -12.67 -13.24
N TYR A 424 -20.35 -13.20 -12.12
CA TYR A 424 -18.91 -13.32 -11.94
C TYR A 424 -18.26 -14.15 -13.06
N LEU A 425 -18.86 -15.28 -13.42
CA LEU A 425 -18.44 -16.13 -14.55
C LEU A 425 -18.53 -15.38 -15.88
N LYS A 426 -19.66 -14.74 -16.14
CA LYS A 426 -19.92 -13.98 -17.37
C LYS A 426 -18.83 -12.94 -17.61
N TYR A 427 -18.53 -12.10 -16.62
CA TYR A 427 -17.53 -11.05 -16.78
C TYR A 427 -16.11 -11.61 -16.80
N SER A 428 -15.76 -12.51 -15.88
CA SER A 428 -14.41 -13.12 -15.83
C SER A 428 -14.00 -13.82 -17.12
N SER A 429 -14.96 -14.44 -17.82
CA SER A 429 -14.72 -15.15 -19.09
C SER A 429 -14.62 -14.21 -20.29
N SER A 430 -15.00 -12.95 -20.15
CA SER A 430 -14.95 -11.93 -21.21
C SER A 430 -13.68 -11.08 -21.21
N GLU A 431 -12.89 -11.17 -20.14
CA GLU A 431 -11.69 -10.36 -19.95
C GLU A 431 -10.43 -11.09 -20.45
N ASP A 432 -9.46 -10.33 -20.96
CA ASP A 432 -8.19 -10.87 -21.47
C ASP A 432 -7.10 -10.81 -20.40
N TRP A 433 -6.82 -11.95 -19.78
CA TRP A 433 -5.78 -12.08 -18.76
C TRP A 433 -4.50 -12.73 -19.26
N ASP A 434 -4.26 -12.74 -20.58
CA ASP A 434 -3.08 -13.40 -21.16
C ASP A 434 -1.75 -12.80 -20.68
N ILE A 435 -0.66 -13.50 -20.94
CA ILE A 435 0.69 -13.00 -20.67
C ILE A 435 0.92 -11.70 -21.47
N LEU A 436 1.39 -10.66 -20.77
CA LEU A 436 1.68 -9.37 -21.39
C LEU A 436 2.94 -9.44 -22.26
N PRO A 437 2.99 -8.65 -23.36
CA PRO A 437 4.25 -8.30 -24.00
C PRO A 437 5.23 -7.69 -22.98
N PRO A 438 6.55 -7.94 -23.10
CA PRO A 438 7.53 -7.41 -22.14
C PRO A 438 7.45 -5.90 -21.90
N ASP A 439 7.18 -5.12 -22.95
CA ASP A 439 7.08 -3.65 -22.87
C ASP A 439 5.81 -3.14 -22.15
N ASP A 440 4.80 -4.00 -21.98
CA ASP A 440 3.57 -3.68 -21.26
C ASP A 440 3.63 -4.06 -19.77
N ARG A 441 4.68 -4.78 -19.36
CA ARG A 441 4.89 -5.21 -17.97
C ARG A 441 5.51 -4.09 -17.16
N ILE A 442 5.30 -4.17 -15.85
CA ILE A 442 5.98 -3.33 -14.86
C ILE A 442 6.67 -4.24 -13.85
N SER A 443 7.54 -3.66 -13.01
CA SER A 443 8.27 -4.45 -12.03
C SER A 443 7.34 -5.04 -10.96
N ARG A 444 7.78 -6.13 -10.31
CA ARG A 444 7.14 -6.65 -9.09
C ARG A 444 6.83 -5.54 -8.07
N GLN A 445 7.78 -4.62 -7.87
CA GLN A 445 7.62 -3.56 -6.88
C GLN A 445 6.53 -2.58 -7.30
N ASP A 446 6.45 -2.22 -8.58
CA ASP A 446 5.39 -1.33 -9.07
C ASP A 446 4.00 -1.98 -8.96
N LEU A 447 3.90 -3.31 -9.13
CA LEU A 447 2.66 -4.06 -8.89
C LEU A 447 2.24 -3.98 -7.41
N ILE A 448 3.17 -4.24 -6.48
CA ILE A 448 2.92 -4.14 -5.03
C ILE A 448 2.54 -2.71 -4.64
N ASP A 449 3.28 -1.73 -5.14
CA ASP A 449 3.04 -0.31 -4.90
C ASP A 449 1.64 0.09 -5.38
N ALA A 450 1.21 -0.38 -6.56
CA ALA A 450 -0.15 -0.15 -7.05
C ALA A 450 -1.20 -0.75 -6.09
N GLY A 451 -1.07 -2.03 -5.72
CA GLY A 451 -1.98 -2.67 -4.77
C GLY A 451 -2.11 -1.89 -3.45
N ASN A 452 -0.98 -1.49 -2.85
CA ASN A 452 -0.97 -0.64 -1.65
C ASN A 452 -1.63 0.72 -1.88
N GLN A 453 -1.31 1.39 -2.98
CA GLN A 453 -1.91 2.68 -3.32
C GLN A 453 -3.42 2.59 -3.45
N TYR A 454 -3.97 1.52 -4.06
CA TYR A 454 -5.42 1.34 -4.14
C TYR A 454 -6.05 1.34 -2.75
N PHE A 455 -5.57 0.49 -1.84
CA PHE A 455 -6.15 0.41 -0.49
C PHE A 455 -5.96 1.71 0.29
N ASP A 456 -4.77 2.31 0.21
CA ASP A 456 -4.50 3.57 0.91
C ASP A 456 -5.39 4.69 0.36
N TYR A 457 -5.64 4.76 -0.94
CA TYR A 457 -6.54 5.75 -1.53
C TYR A 457 -8.02 5.51 -1.22
N VAL A 458 -8.48 4.27 -1.35
CA VAL A 458 -9.90 3.93 -1.21
C VAL A 458 -10.34 4.07 0.24
N PHE A 459 -9.51 3.61 1.19
CA PHE A 459 -9.92 3.44 2.59
C PHE A 459 -9.24 4.37 3.58
N MET A 460 -8.09 4.98 3.26
CA MET A 460 -7.34 5.79 4.24
C MET A 460 -7.25 7.27 3.85
N ASP A 461 -6.85 7.58 2.61
CA ASP A 461 -6.27 8.88 2.28
C ASP A 461 -6.41 9.24 0.79
N LYS A 462 -7.32 10.18 0.47
CA LYS A 462 -7.51 10.66 -0.91
C LYS A 462 -6.34 11.48 -1.46
N GLY A 463 -5.30 11.75 -0.67
CA GLY A 463 -4.04 12.33 -1.15
C GLY A 463 -3.14 11.32 -1.88
N ILE A 464 -3.43 10.02 -1.78
CA ILE A 464 -2.73 8.95 -2.52
C ILE A 464 -3.11 9.00 -4.01
N ARG A 465 -2.20 8.58 -4.88
CA ARG A 465 -2.37 8.63 -6.33
C ARG A 465 -2.18 7.25 -6.96
N PRO A 466 -3.17 6.34 -6.83
CA PRO A 466 -3.11 5.05 -7.50
C PRO A 466 -3.05 5.24 -9.01
N PRO A 467 -2.47 4.28 -9.76
CA PRO A 467 -2.35 4.37 -11.21
C PRO A 467 -3.67 4.11 -11.94
N PHE A 468 -4.74 4.81 -11.56
CA PHE A 468 -5.91 5.00 -12.40
C PHE A 468 -5.46 5.73 -13.68
N GLY A 469 -5.90 5.28 -14.85
CA GLY A 469 -5.44 5.87 -16.11
C GLY A 469 -5.56 5.00 -17.34
N HIS A 470 -6.10 3.79 -17.23
CA HIS A 470 -6.73 3.13 -18.36
C HIS A 470 -8.24 3.32 -18.23
N VAL A 471 -8.82 3.95 -19.24
CA VAL A 471 -10.24 3.90 -19.50
C VAL A 471 -10.34 3.22 -20.88
N PRO A 472 -11.07 2.11 -21.01
CA PRO A 472 -11.86 1.47 -19.96
C PRO A 472 -11.02 0.65 -18.98
N CYS A 473 -11.37 0.74 -17.69
CA CYS A 473 -11.02 -0.25 -16.67
C CYS A 473 -12.27 -0.68 -15.91
N ALA A 474 -12.27 -1.88 -15.32
CA ALA A 474 -13.43 -2.40 -14.62
C ALA A 474 -13.08 -3.05 -13.26
N ARG A 475 -14.04 -3.01 -12.34
CA ARG A 475 -14.00 -3.72 -11.06
C ARG A 475 -15.10 -4.78 -11.08
N LEU A 476 -14.75 -6.02 -10.74
CA LEU A 476 -15.66 -7.13 -10.50
C LEU A 476 -15.68 -7.45 -9.00
N GLU A 477 -16.82 -7.23 -8.35
CA GLU A 477 -17.00 -7.38 -6.91
C GLU A 477 -18.26 -8.17 -6.60
N GLY A 478 -18.07 -9.40 -6.10
CA GLY A 478 -19.16 -10.35 -5.85
C GLY A 478 -19.92 -10.81 -7.11
N GLY A 479 -19.84 -10.08 -8.23
CA GLY A 479 -20.65 -10.27 -9.44
C GLY A 479 -21.12 -8.93 -10.03
N ALA A 480 -21.08 -7.86 -9.22
CA ALA A 480 -21.25 -6.49 -9.68
C ALA A 480 -20.03 -6.07 -10.52
N TYR A 481 -20.27 -5.48 -11.68
CA TYR A 481 -19.22 -5.11 -12.62
C TYR A 481 -19.38 -3.66 -13.04
N THR A 482 -18.32 -2.86 -12.90
CA THR A 482 -18.41 -1.41 -13.14
C THR A 482 -18.40 -1.02 -14.62
N ASN A 483 -18.16 -1.96 -15.54
CA ASN A 483 -18.23 -1.73 -16.99
C ASN A 483 -19.13 -2.77 -17.71
N PRO A 484 -20.41 -2.90 -17.32
CA PRO A 484 -21.27 -3.99 -17.81
C PRO A 484 -21.61 -3.86 -19.30
N ARG A 485 -21.40 -2.68 -19.89
CA ARG A 485 -21.70 -2.38 -21.30
C ARG A 485 -20.44 -2.26 -22.18
N GLY A 486 -19.25 -2.43 -21.62
CA GLY A 486 -17.98 -2.32 -22.35
C GLY A 486 -17.71 -0.91 -22.86
N GLU A 487 -18.15 0.14 -22.16
CA GLU A 487 -17.99 1.52 -22.59
C GLU A 487 -16.59 2.05 -22.29
N GLU A 488 -16.00 2.75 -23.26
CA GLU A 488 -14.64 3.34 -23.19
C GLU A 488 -14.47 4.41 -22.11
N LYS A 489 -15.57 4.86 -21.47
CA LYS A 489 -15.56 5.85 -20.38
C LYS A 489 -15.64 5.21 -18.99
N ASP A 490 -15.96 3.92 -18.91
CA ASP A 490 -16.23 3.25 -17.64
C ASP A 490 -14.93 3.01 -16.86
N THR A 491 -15.04 3.09 -15.54
CA THR A 491 -13.88 3.06 -14.65
C THR A 491 -14.02 1.97 -13.58
N CYS A 492 -12.89 1.53 -13.07
CA CYS A 492 -12.70 0.61 -11.96
C CYS A 492 -12.63 1.36 -10.62
N TRP A 493 -12.91 2.66 -10.61
CA TRP A 493 -12.91 3.50 -9.42
C TRP A 493 -14.22 3.35 -8.66
N ILE A 494 -14.12 3.34 -7.32
CA ILE A 494 -15.27 3.40 -6.42
C ILE A 494 -15.10 4.55 -5.41
N PRO A 495 -16.19 5.21 -5.01
CA PRO A 495 -16.16 6.10 -3.85
C PRO A 495 -16.01 5.26 -2.58
N GLY A 496 -14.77 4.99 -2.15
CA GLY A 496 -14.49 4.20 -0.95
C GLY A 496 -14.84 4.91 0.38
N PRO A 497 -15.11 4.14 1.46
CA PRO A 497 -15.46 4.66 2.79
C PRO A 497 -14.22 5.18 3.53
N LEU A 498 -13.83 6.42 3.24
CA LEU A 498 -12.60 7.03 3.74
C LEU A 498 -12.53 7.12 5.26
N GLY A 499 -11.47 6.52 5.84
CA GLY A 499 -11.17 6.64 7.26
C GLY A 499 -12.12 5.86 8.17
N GLU A 500 -13.03 5.07 7.60
CA GLU A 500 -14.04 4.31 8.34
C GLU A 500 -13.63 2.84 8.52
N LEU A 501 -12.77 2.31 7.65
CA LEU A 501 -12.44 0.89 7.62
C LEU A 501 -10.94 0.66 7.36
N PRO A 502 -10.13 0.37 8.41
CA PRO A 502 -8.72 0.07 8.22
C PRO A 502 -8.54 -1.23 7.42
N ILE A 503 -7.56 -1.24 6.53
CA ILE A 503 -7.17 -2.44 5.77
C ILE A 503 -5.84 -2.95 6.31
N VAL A 504 -5.86 -4.16 6.86
CA VAL A 504 -4.73 -4.72 7.61
C VAL A 504 -4.31 -6.08 7.07
N GLY A 505 -3.11 -6.55 7.44
CA GLY A 505 -2.64 -7.88 7.07
C GLY A 505 -2.46 -8.11 5.56
N ARG A 506 -2.11 -7.05 4.81
CA ARG A 506 -1.91 -7.13 3.35
C ARG A 506 -0.77 -8.09 3.03
N THR A 507 -1.03 -9.09 2.20
CA THR A 507 -0.02 -10.07 1.76
C THR A 507 -0.17 -10.33 0.27
N PHE A 508 0.95 -10.48 -0.43
CA PHE A 508 1.00 -10.39 -1.89
C PHE A 508 1.30 -11.73 -2.56
N VAL A 509 0.69 -11.96 -3.73
CA VAL A 509 1.11 -12.93 -4.75
C VAL A 509 1.24 -12.16 -6.05
N VAL A 510 2.44 -12.11 -6.63
CA VAL A 510 2.73 -11.25 -7.79
C VAL A 510 3.18 -12.08 -8.98
N ASP A 511 2.61 -11.81 -10.16
CA ASP A 511 2.99 -12.41 -11.43
C ASP A 511 3.29 -11.31 -12.45
N GLU A 512 4.58 -11.06 -12.69
CA GLU A 512 5.06 -10.00 -13.59
C GLU A 512 4.75 -10.30 -15.07
N ASP A 513 4.71 -11.58 -15.47
CA ASP A 513 4.36 -11.97 -16.84
C ASP A 513 2.91 -11.60 -17.15
N MET A 514 2.02 -11.77 -16.18
CA MET A 514 0.63 -11.35 -16.26
C MET A 514 0.43 -9.90 -15.80
N GLY A 515 1.45 -9.15 -15.35
CA GLY A 515 1.24 -7.81 -14.79
C GLY A 515 0.16 -7.79 -13.69
N THR A 516 0.14 -8.81 -12.83
CA THR A 516 -0.89 -8.97 -11.81
C THR A 516 -0.33 -9.02 -10.40
N VAL A 517 -1.08 -8.47 -9.45
CA VAL A 517 -0.88 -8.71 -8.02
C VAL A 517 -2.20 -9.08 -7.37
N ASN A 518 -2.21 -10.18 -6.63
CA ASN A 518 -3.27 -10.50 -5.68
C ASN A 518 -2.85 -10.06 -4.28
N VAL A 519 -3.76 -9.43 -3.55
CA VAL A 519 -3.57 -8.95 -2.19
C VAL A 519 -4.63 -9.55 -1.29
N PHE A 520 -4.24 -10.47 -0.41
CA PHE A 520 -5.09 -10.89 0.71
C PHE A 520 -4.96 -9.85 1.82
N CYS A 521 -6.07 -9.44 2.40
CA CYS A 521 -6.13 -8.50 3.51
C CYS A 521 -7.35 -8.74 4.40
N ARG A 522 -7.44 -8.02 5.51
CA ARG A 522 -8.64 -7.97 6.34
C ARG A 522 -9.18 -6.55 6.41
N PHE A 523 -10.51 -6.45 6.35
CA PHE A 523 -11.24 -5.20 6.54
C PHE A 523 -11.57 -5.05 8.03
N GLY A 524 -11.16 -3.94 8.63
CA GLY A 524 -11.24 -3.72 10.07
C GLY A 524 -10.00 -4.20 10.81
N ALA A 525 -10.18 -5.07 11.80
CA ALA A 525 -9.09 -5.51 12.67
C ALA A 525 -8.39 -6.78 12.17
N TYR A 526 -7.14 -6.99 12.58
CA TYR A 526 -6.33 -8.10 12.09
C TYR A 526 -6.86 -9.48 12.53
N LYS A 527 -7.43 -9.61 13.73
CA LYS A 527 -7.89 -10.90 14.25
C LYS A 527 -9.26 -11.32 13.76
N ASN A 528 -10.19 -10.37 13.70
CA ASN A 528 -11.62 -10.62 13.50
C ASN A 528 -12.23 -9.74 12.40
N GLY A 529 -11.42 -9.00 11.64
CA GLY A 529 -11.87 -8.28 10.46
C GLY A 529 -12.29 -9.22 9.34
N MET A 530 -13.12 -8.73 8.43
CA MET A 530 -13.64 -9.54 7.31
C MET A 530 -12.49 -9.91 6.37
N PRO A 531 -12.29 -11.20 6.05
CA PRO A 531 -11.30 -11.64 5.07
C PRO A 531 -11.65 -11.10 3.70
N ASP A 532 -10.64 -10.58 3.01
CA ASP A 532 -10.82 -9.98 1.70
C ASP A 532 -9.61 -10.27 0.79
N SER A 533 -9.84 -10.26 -0.52
CA SER A 533 -8.81 -10.38 -1.53
C SER A 533 -9.10 -9.48 -2.70
N HIS A 534 -8.09 -8.70 -3.14
CA HIS A 534 -8.14 -7.94 -4.38
C HIS A 534 -7.08 -8.43 -5.37
N THR A 535 -7.48 -8.80 -6.58
CA THR A 535 -6.57 -9.08 -7.68
C THR A 535 -6.58 -7.92 -8.67
N PHE A 536 -5.43 -7.28 -8.85
CA PHE A 536 -5.25 -6.16 -9.77
C PHE A 536 -4.50 -6.64 -11.01
N ARG A 537 -5.04 -6.37 -12.20
CA ARG A 537 -4.31 -6.43 -13.47
C ARG A 537 -3.86 -5.03 -13.85
N LEU A 538 -2.57 -4.89 -14.13
CA LEU A 538 -1.97 -3.66 -14.65
C LEU A 538 -1.42 -3.90 -16.05
N VAL A 539 -1.72 -2.98 -16.97
CA VAL A 539 -1.18 -2.96 -18.33
C VAL A 539 -0.50 -1.61 -18.52
N ARG A 540 0.79 -1.62 -18.89
CA ARG A 540 1.62 -0.40 -18.97
C ARG A 540 1.55 0.44 -17.70
N GLY A 541 1.51 -0.24 -16.55
CA GLY A 541 1.47 0.40 -15.23
C GLY A 541 0.14 1.03 -14.86
N LYS A 542 -0.97 0.75 -15.56
CA LYS A 542 -2.32 1.27 -15.25
C LYS A 542 -3.31 0.15 -14.97
N TYR A 543 -4.23 0.36 -14.03
CA TYR A 543 -5.28 -0.62 -13.73
C TYR A 543 -6.14 -0.91 -14.96
N LYS A 544 -6.28 -2.19 -15.29
CA LYS A 544 -7.18 -2.67 -16.33
C LYS A 544 -8.38 -3.39 -15.73
N TRP A 545 -8.14 -4.32 -14.81
CA TRP A 545 -9.19 -5.04 -14.07
C TRP A 545 -8.85 -5.15 -12.59
N ILE A 546 -9.90 -5.14 -11.77
CA ILE A 546 -9.82 -5.35 -10.32
C ILE A 546 -10.87 -6.40 -9.95
N HIS A 547 -10.43 -7.57 -9.52
CA HIS A 547 -11.32 -8.60 -8.98
C HIS A 547 -11.29 -8.57 -7.47
N THR A 548 -12.44 -8.80 -6.84
CA THR A 548 -12.53 -8.84 -5.37
C THR A 548 -13.33 -10.02 -4.87
N LEU A 549 -12.90 -10.54 -3.72
CA LEU A 549 -13.54 -11.61 -2.97
C LEU A 549 -13.65 -11.16 -1.51
N SER A 550 -14.86 -10.83 -1.07
CA SER A 550 -15.12 -10.31 0.28
C SER A 550 -15.93 -11.34 1.06
N VAL A 551 -15.35 -11.91 2.11
CA VAL A 551 -16.01 -12.94 2.92
C VAL A 551 -16.74 -12.31 4.10
N ASN A 552 -18.05 -12.56 4.16
CA ASN A 552 -18.91 -12.25 5.29
C ASN A 552 -18.84 -13.37 6.33
N LEU A 553 -18.15 -13.08 7.44
CA LEU A 553 -18.05 -14.00 8.58
C LEU A 553 -19.33 -14.07 9.42
N THR A 554 -20.33 -13.23 9.16
CA THR A 554 -21.62 -13.27 9.86
C THR A 554 -22.61 -14.16 9.13
N ASP A 555 -23.64 -14.62 9.85
CA ASP A 555 -24.76 -15.37 9.27
C ASP A 555 -25.87 -14.45 8.70
N GLN A 556 -25.68 -13.14 8.79
CA GLN A 556 -26.62 -12.16 8.26
C GLN A 556 -26.12 -11.67 6.90
N PRO A 557 -26.94 -11.68 5.85
CA PRO A 557 -26.57 -11.07 4.58
C PRO A 557 -26.19 -9.60 4.77
N LEU A 558 -25.11 -9.16 4.13
CA LEU A 558 -24.75 -7.74 4.11
C LEU A 558 -25.78 -6.97 3.28
N ALA A 559 -26.34 -5.89 3.84
CA ALA A 559 -27.26 -5.03 3.11
C ALA A 559 -26.52 -4.32 1.97
N VAL A 560 -26.92 -4.60 0.73
CA VAL A 560 -26.39 -3.94 -0.47
C VAL A 560 -27.20 -2.67 -0.74
N PRO A 561 -26.58 -1.48 -0.75
CA PRO A 561 -27.27 -0.26 -1.15
C PRO A 561 -27.76 -0.34 -2.61
N GLU A 562 -28.96 0.17 -2.90
CA GLU A 562 -29.52 0.22 -4.27
C GLU A 562 -28.62 0.96 -5.26
N ASN A 563 -27.78 1.88 -4.77
CA ASN A 563 -26.84 2.68 -5.55
C ASN A 563 -25.39 2.15 -5.51
N ALA A 564 -25.17 0.90 -5.09
CA ALA A 564 -23.84 0.31 -5.07
C ALA A 564 -23.25 0.27 -6.51
N PRO A 565 -21.98 0.70 -6.72
CA PRO A 565 -21.37 0.71 -8.05
C PRO A 565 -21.40 -0.67 -8.72
N GLY A 566 -21.82 -0.72 -9.98
CA GLY A 566 -21.85 -1.96 -10.77
C GLY A 566 -23.06 -2.88 -10.49
N VAL A 567 -23.97 -2.49 -9.58
CA VAL A 567 -25.27 -3.14 -9.42
C VAL A 567 -26.24 -2.57 -10.45
N PRO A 568 -26.92 -3.38 -11.28
CA PRO A 568 -27.95 -2.89 -12.19
C PRO A 568 -29.08 -2.17 -11.43
N GLU A 569 -29.49 -0.99 -11.90
CA GLU A 569 -30.68 -0.31 -11.35
C GLU A 569 -31.89 -1.25 -11.49
N SER A 570 -32.59 -1.53 -10.39
CA SER A 570 -33.84 -2.28 -10.43
C SER A 570 -34.88 -1.45 -11.17
N HIS A 571 -35.25 -1.87 -12.38
CA HIS A 571 -36.36 -1.30 -13.16
C HIS A 571 -37.72 -1.79 -12.67
#